data_AF-G5A7K8-F1
#
_entry.id   AF-G5A7K8-F1
#
_cell.length_a   1.000
_cell.length_b   1.000
_cell.length_c   1.000
_cell.angle_alpha   90.00
_cell.angle_beta   90.00
_cell.angle_gamma   90.00
#
_symmetry.space_group_name_H-M   'P 1'
#
loop_
_entity.id
_entity.type
_entity.pdbx_description
1 polymer ?
#
loop_
_entity_poly.entity_id
_entity_poly.type
_entity_poly.pdbx_seq_one_letter_code
_entity_poly.pdbx_strand_id
1 'polypeptide(L)'
;WLSERKTADDMFSILRLNKEGGKFLDNSTFWSWVFFATKLSDKNPDEVMLAALKKRFSDKSLENIFTASKQGANPKLIATRLRQELWISQGQSADDIFRLL
;
A
#
# COMPACT_ATOMS: atom_id res chain seq x y z
N TRP A 1 -4.57 16.64 -10.27
CA TRP A 1 -3.82 15.39 -10.00
C TRP A 1 -3.86 14.41 -11.17
N LEU A 2 -5.01 13.82 -11.54
CA LEU A 2 -5.07 12.85 -12.64
C LEU A 2 -4.73 13.48 -14.02
N SER A 3 -5.18 14.72 -14.25
CA SER A 3 -4.84 15.52 -15.44
C SER A 3 -3.36 15.90 -15.55
N GLU A 4 -2.62 15.87 -14.44
CA GLU A 4 -1.21 16.24 -14.36
C GLU A 4 -0.27 15.03 -14.50
N ARG A 5 -0.80 13.85 -14.86
CA ARG A 5 -0.05 12.58 -14.96
C ARG A 5 0.77 12.22 -13.71
N LYS A 6 0.30 12.61 -12.52
CA LYS A 6 0.96 12.26 -11.26
C LYS A 6 0.92 10.75 -11.05
N THR A 7 2.03 10.17 -10.62
CA THR A 7 2.09 8.76 -10.21
C THR A 7 1.64 8.59 -8.77
N ALA A 8 1.35 7.36 -8.35
CA ALA A 8 1.07 7.07 -6.94
C ALA A 8 2.26 7.44 -6.02
N ASP A 9 3.49 7.32 -6.51
CA ASP A 9 4.71 7.74 -5.81
C ASP A 9 4.78 9.26 -5.61
N ASP A 10 4.47 10.02 -6.65
CA ASP A 10 4.40 11.50 -6.57
C ASP A 10 3.36 11.92 -5.53
N MET A 11 2.17 11.33 -5.59
CA MET A 11 1.09 11.67 -4.66
C MET A 11 1.44 11.31 -3.22
N PHE A 12 2.11 10.17 -3.00
CA PHE A 12 2.58 9.79 -1.67
C PHE A 12 3.53 10.83 -1.08
N SER A 13 4.42 11.40 -1.92
CA SER A 13 5.35 12.44 -1.53
C SER A 13 4.68 13.81 -1.34
N ILE A 14 3.72 14.17 -2.20
CA ILE A 14 2.92 15.41 -2.09
C ILE A 14 2.15 15.45 -0.77
N LEU A 15 1.56 14.31 -0.39
CA LEU A 15 0.85 14.14 0.88
C LEU A 15 1.79 13.97 2.07
N ARG A 16 3.12 14.01 1.84
CA ARG A 16 4.18 13.91 2.86
C ARG A 16 4.15 12.60 3.65
N LEU A 17 3.51 11.56 3.12
CA LEU A 17 3.43 10.24 3.76
C LEU A 17 4.81 9.57 3.85
N ASN A 18 5.75 9.96 2.99
CA ASN A 18 7.15 9.53 3.06
C ASN A 18 7.88 9.99 4.32
N LYS A 19 7.39 11.03 5.02
CA LYS A 19 7.98 11.52 6.27
C LYS A 19 7.51 10.73 7.50
N GLU A 20 6.45 9.94 7.36
CA GLU A 20 5.85 9.16 8.45
C GLU A 20 6.57 7.82 8.71
N GLY A 21 7.54 7.46 7.87
CA GLY A 21 8.22 6.16 7.95
C GLY A 21 7.20 5.03 7.90
N GLY A 22 7.28 4.07 8.83
CA GLY A 22 6.33 2.95 8.91
C GLY A 22 4.94 3.28 9.46
N LYS A 23 4.65 4.54 9.80
CA LYS A 23 3.37 4.96 10.41
C LYS A 23 2.41 5.64 9.43
N PHE A 24 2.70 5.60 8.13
CA PHE A 24 1.86 6.28 7.13
C PHE A 24 0.40 5.77 7.11
N LEU A 25 0.16 4.51 7.51
CA LEU A 25 -1.20 3.94 7.62
C LEU A 25 -2.06 4.65 8.67
N ASP A 26 -1.45 5.27 9.68
CA ASP A 26 -2.14 5.99 10.75
C ASP A 26 -2.44 7.45 10.38
N ASN A 27 -1.85 7.95 9.28
CA ASN A 27 -2.05 9.33 8.83
C ASN A 27 -3.40 9.47 8.10
N SER A 28 -4.21 10.47 8.49
CA SER A 28 -5.53 10.69 7.89
C SER A 28 -5.51 10.93 6.37
N THR A 29 -4.42 11.49 5.84
CA THR A 29 -4.24 11.74 4.40
C THR A 29 -3.89 10.48 3.60
N PHE A 30 -3.59 9.36 4.27
CA PHE A 30 -3.41 8.05 3.62
C PHE A 30 -4.62 7.67 2.78
N TRP A 31 -5.84 7.96 3.26
CA TRP A 31 -7.06 7.67 2.53
C TRP A 31 -7.17 8.44 1.20
N SER A 32 -6.69 9.69 1.18
CA SER A 32 -6.62 10.47 -0.06
C SER A 32 -5.65 9.84 -1.06
N TRP A 33 -4.54 9.29 -0.59
CA TRP A 33 -3.59 8.56 -1.43
C TRP A 33 -4.19 7.26 -1.98
N VAL A 34 -4.86 6.47 -1.14
CA VAL A 34 -5.56 5.24 -1.54
C VAL A 34 -6.62 5.55 -2.60
N PHE A 35 -7.45 6.57 -2.38
CA PHE A 35 -8.45 7.00 -3.35
C PHE A 35 -7.83 7.40 -4.69
N PHE A 36 -6.72 8.14 -4.64
CA PHE A 36 -5.99 8.53 -5.84
C PHE A 36 -5.43 7.32 -6.60
N ALA A 37 -4.80 6.37 -5.91
CA ALA A 37 -4.27 5.15 -6.53
C ALA A 37 -5.37 4.30 -7.16
N THR A 38 -6.54 4.19 -6.51
CA THR A 38 -7.73 3.54 -7.08
C THR A 38 -8.21 4.21 -8.36
N LYS A 39 -8.06 5.53 -8.50
CA LYS A 39 -8.39 6.25 -9.75
C LYS A 39 -7.29 6.18 -10.81
N LEU A 40 -6.06 5.83 -10.45
CA LEU A 40 -4.98 5.62 -11.41
C LEU A 40 -5.09 4.27 -12.12
N SER A 41 -5.58 3.24 -11.44
CA SER A 41 -5.74 1.90 -11.98
C SER A 41 -7.02 1.27 -11.45
N ASP A 42 -8.05 1.22 -12.30
CA ASP A 42 -9.33 0.59 -11.95
C ASP A 42 -9.20 -0.92 -11.78
N LYS A 43 -8.22 -1.55 -12.44
CA LYS A 43 -8.01 -3.01 -12.41
C LYS A 43 -7.08 -3.45 -11.29
N ASN A 44 -5.92 -2.79 -11.17
CA ASN A 44 -4.84 -3.22 -10.28
C ASN A 44 -4.36 -2.06 -9.37
N PRO A 45 -5.23 -1.52 -8.49
CA PRO A 45 -4.84 -0.42 -7.61
C PRO A 45 -3.83 -0.85 -6.54
N ASP A 46 -3.91 -2.09 -6.07
CA ASP A 46 -3.01 -2.63 -5.03
C ASP A 46 -1.58 -2.80 -5.55
N GLU A 47 -1.42 -3.26 -6.80
CA GLU A 47 -0.12 -3.34 -7.50
C GLU A 47 0.54 -1.96 -7.63
N VAL A 48 -0.23 -0.94 -8.04
CA VAL A 48 0.24 0.45 -8.16
C VAL A 48 0.66 1.02 -6.81
N MET A 49 -0.13 0.77 -5.75
CA MET A 49 0.19 1.18 -4.39
C MET A 49 1.47 0.49 -3.90
N LEU A 50 1.58 -0.83 -4.08
CA LEU A 50 2.75 -1.60 -3.65
C LEU A 50 4.02 -1.14 -4.38
N ALA A 51 3.96 -0.93 -5.69
CA ALA A 51 5.09 -0.45 -6.48
C ALA A 51 5.60 0.91 -5.98
N ALA A 52 4.68 1.82 -5.63
CA ALA A 52 5.04 3.11 -5.04
C ALA A 52 5.68 2.95 -3.65
N LEU A 53 5.19 2.02 -2.82
CA LEU A 53 5.75 1.75 -1.49
C LEU A 53 7.14 1.10 -1.56
N LYS A 54 7.36 0.16 -2.50
CA LYS A 54 8.65 -0.53 -2.73
C LYS A 54 9.79 0.39 -3.13
N LYS A 55 9.50 1.60 -3.63
CA LYS A 55 10.52 2.63 -3.93
C LYS A 55 11.26 3.14 -2.68
N ARG A 56 10.68 2.98 -1.48
CA ARG A 56 11.22 3.57 -0.24
C ARG A 56 11.24 2.62 0.96
N PHE A 57 10.54 1.50 0.88
CA PHE A 57 10.53 0.47 1.91
C PHE A 57 10.98 -0.87 1.31
N SER A 58 11.84 -1.58 2.03
CA SER A 58 12.16 -2.97 1.69
C SER A 58 10.95 -3.87 1.90
N ASP A 59 10.90 -5.00 1.20
CA ASP A 59 9.85 -6.02 1.36
C ASP A 59 9.69 -6.44 2.83
N LYS A 60 10.80 -6.66 3.54
CA LYS A 60 10.79 -6.99 4.98
C LYS A 60 10.20 -5.86 5.82
N SER A 61 10.49 -4.60 5.49
CA SER A 61 9.90 -3.45 6.18
C SER A 61 8.39 -3.37 5.94
N LEU A 62 7.95 -3.60 4.71
CA LEU A 62 6.53 -3.59 4.34
C LEU A 62 5.76 -4.70 5.05
N GLU A 63 6.30 -5.92 5.11
CA GLU A 63 5.71 -7.05 5.84
C GLU A 63 5.44 -6.69 7.31
N ASN A 64 6.42 -6.06 7.97
CA ASN A 64 6.29 -5.60 9.35
C ASN A 64 5.24 -4.48 9.51
N ILE A 65 5.24 -3.50 8.59
CA ILE A 65 4.28 -2.38 8.61
C ILE A 65 2.85 -2.88 8.46
N PHE A 66 2.61 -3.78 7.50
CA PHE A 66 1.27 -4.29 7.24
C PHE A 66 0.78 -5.21 8.38
N THR A 67 1.68 -6.00 8.97
CA THR A 67 1.36 -6.87 10.12
C THR A 67 1.08 -6.08 11.40
N ALA A 68 1.77 -4.94 11.61
CA ALA A 68 1.62 -4.09 12.79
C ALA A 68 0.39 -3.15 12.75
N SER A 69 -0.40 -3.16 11.67
CA SER A 69 -1.52 -2.24 11.49
C SER A 69 -2.61 -2.45 12.57
N LYS A 70 -3.00 -1.35 13.25
CA LYS A 70 -3.92 -1.38 14.40
C LYS A 70 -5.37 -1.66 13.99
N GLN A 71 -6.11 -2.27 14.92
CA GLN A 71 -7.54 -2.59 14.79
C GLN A 71 -8.40 -1.35 14.54
N GLY A 72 -9.08 -1.36 13.39
CA GLY A 72 -10.04 -0.37 12.90
C GLY A 72 -10.41 -0.81 11.47
N ALA A 73 -11.69 -0.95 11.15
CA ALA A 73 -12.13 -1.83 10.06
C ALA A 73 -11.49 -1.54 8.68
N ASN A 74 -11.15 -0.28 8.37
CA ASN A 74 -10.68 0.11 7.04
C ASN A 74 -9.14 0.08 6.87
N PRO A 75 -8.30 0.62 7.78
CA PRO A 75 -6.84 0.55 7.62
C PRO A 75 -6.31 -0.90 7.59
N LYS A 76 -6.89 -1.78 8.41
CA LYS A 76 -6.55 -3.21 8.43
C LYS A 76 -6.83 -3.87 7.08
N LEU A 77 -7.97 -3.56 6.44
CA LEU A 77 -8.33 -4.16 5.15
C LEU A 77 -7.31 -3.81 4.06
N ILE A 78 -6.90 -2.55 3.99
CA ILE A 78 -5.90 -2.10 3.00
C ILE A 78 -4.53 -2.71 3.32
N ALA A 79 -4.12 -2.74 4.59
CA ALA A 79 -2.87 -3.40 4.99
C ALA A 79 -2.85 -4.88 4.61
N THR A 80 -3.94 -5.62 4.84
CA THR A 80 -4.06 -7.03 4.44
C THR A 80 -3.96 -7.20 2.93
N ARG A 81 -4.65 -6.37 2.15
CA ARG A 81 -4.59 -6.43 0.67
C ARG A 81 -3.19 -6.15 0.14
N LEU A 82 -2.51 -5.12 0.66
CA LEU A 82 -1.15 -4.79 0.25
C LEU A 82 -0.14 -5.86 0.70
N ARG A 83 -0.39 -6.56 1.81
CA ARG A 83 0.41 -7.72 2.22
C ARG A 83 0.23 -8.90 1.27
N GLN A 84 -1.00 -9.21 0.86
CA GLN A 84 -1.28 -10.24 -0.13
C GLN A 84 -0.60 -9.92 -1.47
N GLU A 85 -0.71 -8.67 -1.94
CA GLU A 85 -0.05 -8.21 -3.16
C GLU A 85 1.49 -8.32 -3.06
N LEU A 86 2.05 -8.04 -1.87
CA LEU A 86 3.48 -8.21 -1.63
C LEU A 86 3.90 -9.68 -1.82
N TRP A 87 3.16 -10.62 -1.25
CA TRP A 87 3.42 -12.06 -1.40
C TRP A 87 3.25 -12.55 -2.84
N ILE A 88 2.22 -12.07 -3.55
CA ILE A 88 2.03 -12.35 -4.98
C ILE A 88 3.23 -11.86 -5.78
N SER A 89 3.72 -10.64 -5.51
CA SER A 89 4.91 -10.07 -6.18
C SER A 89 6.20 -10.85 -5.92
N GLN A 90 6.23 -11.68 -4.87
CA GLN A 90 7.34 -12.56 -4.52
C GLN A 90 7.19 -13.98 -5.08
N GLY A 91 6.10 -14.25 -5.81
CA GLY A 91 5.82 -15.55 -6.40
C GLY A 91 5.22 -16.58 -5.43
N GLN A 92 4.68 -16.15 -4.27
CA GLN A 92 3.92 -17.06 -3.41
C GLN A 92 2.63 -17.50 -4.09
N SER A 93 2.29 -18.79 -3.97
CA SER A 93 1.04 -19.30 -4.52
C SER A 93 -0.16 -18.83 -3.68
N ALA A 94 -1.35 -18.83 -4.28
CA ALA A 94 -2.57 -18.52 -3.55
C ALA A 94 -2.80 -19.50 -2.37
N ASP A 95 -2.39 -20.76 -2.51
CA ASP A 95 -2.47 -21.78 -1.46
C ASP A 95 -1.54 -21.46 -0.28
N ASP A 96 -0.34 -20.95 -0.55
CA ASP A 96 0.61 -20.52 0.49
C ASP A 96 0.06 -19.29 1.24
N ILE A 97 -0.49 -18.33 0.51
CA ILE A 97 -1.09 -17.11 1.06
C ILE A 97 -2.28 -17.45 1.98
N PHE A 98 -3.14 -18.38 1.56
CA PHE A 98 -4.31 -18.79 2.34
C PHE A 98 -3.93 -19.45 3.68
N ARG A 99 -2.81 -20.18 3.73
CA ARG A 99 -2.30 -20.80 4.96
C ARG A 99 -1.68 -19.81 5.95
N LEU A 100 -1.38 -18.59 5.51
CA LEU A 100 -0.73 -17.53 6.29
C LEU A 100 -1.71 -16.48 6.83
N LEU A 101 -3.01 -16.63 6.56
CA LEU A 101 -4.10 -15.77 7.02
C LEU A 101 -4.88 -16.42 8.17
#